data_AF-A0A813ULL7-F1
#
_entry.id   AF-A0A813ULL7-F1
#
_cell.length_a   1.000
_cell.length_b   1.000
_cell.length_c   1.000
_cell.angle_alpha   90.00
_cell.angle_beta   90.00
_cell.angle_gamma   90.00
#
_symmetry.space_group_name_H-M   'P 1'
#
loop_
_entity.id
_entity.type
_entity.pdbx_description
1 polymer ?
#
loop_
_entity_poly.entity_id
_entity_poly.type
_entity_poly.pdbx_seq_one_letter_code
_entity_poly.pdbx_strand_id
1 'polypeptide(L)'
;MLKGTGFPISVHDNPFHFIEAEHSSLIKVKKGVEYLKTTNEVQDCLFYRIVHGESEINQLWYADDLCALLVSRSPAARLHFLITPLEHIRTINELTNDVF
;
A
#
# COMPACT_ATOMS: atom_id res chain seq x y z
N MET A 1 5.50 45.50 17.26
CA MET A 1 4.86 46.35 16.24
C MET A 1 4.82 45.54 14.93
N LEU A 2 3.62 45.27 14.42
CA LEU A 2 3.36 44.46 13.21
C LEU A 2 3.84 45.18 11.93
N LYS A 3 4.29 44.43 10.90
CA LYS A 3 3.65 44.35 9.56
C LYS A 3 4.49 43.59 8.51
N GLY A 4 3.78 42.83 7.66
CA GLY A 4 4.28 42.20 6.43
C GLY A 4 3.59 40.87 6.11
N THR A 5 2.25 40.83 6.02
CA THR A 5 1.49 40.63 4.76
C THR A 5 1.98 39.47 3.87
N GLY A 6 1.39 38.29 4.06
CA GLY A 6 1.39 37.19 3.10
C GLY A 6 -0.02 36.58 3.05
N PHE A 7 -0.55 36.44 1.84
CA PHE A 7 -1.89 35.97 1.48
C PHE A 7 -2.29 34.62 2.14
N PRO A 8 -3.59 34.39 2.44
CA PRO A 8 -4.06 33.07 2.83
C PRO A 8 -4.15 32.16 1.59
N ILE A 9 -3.29 31.16 1.49
CA ILE A 9 -3.53 30.00 0.63
C ILE A 9 -4.46 29.07 1.41
N SER A 10 -5.70 28.94 0.96
CA SER A 10 -6.63 27.93 1.48
C SER A 10 -6.09 26.54 1.13
N VAL A 11 -5.48 25.88 2.10
CA VAL A 11 -5.17 24.45 2.04
C VAL A 11 -6.49 23.70 2.26
N HIS A 12 -7.18 23.40 1.16
CA HIS A 12 -8.18 22.35 1.13
C HIS A 12 -7.46 20.99 1.27
N ASP A 13 -7.67 20.35 2.41
CA ASP A 13 -7.65 18.91 2.68
C ASP A 13 -6.56 18.10 1.96
N ASN A 14 -5.33 18.16 2.47
CA ASN A 14 -4.32 17.14 2.23
C ASN A 14 -4.31 16.17 3.43
N PRO A 15 -4.71 14.90 3.29
CA PRO A 15 -4.91 13.98 4.43
C PRO A 15 -3.60 13.47 5.07
N PHE A 16 -2.43 13.99 4.67
CA PHE A 16 -1.14 13.60 5.24
C PHE A 16 -0.72 14.54 6.39
N HIS A 17 -1.53 14.58 7.45
CA HIS A 17 -1.09 15.13 8.73
C HIS A 17 -0.58 14.00 9.63
N PHE A 18 0.74 14.03 9.89
CA PHE A 18 1.41 13.17 10.85
C PHE A 18 0.96 13.56 12.27
N ILE A 19 0.41 12.58 13.00
CA ILE A 19 0.19 12.68 14.45
C ILE A 19 1.35 11.95 15.11
N GLU A 20 2.27 12.69 15.73
CA GLU A 20 3.25 12.12 16.65
C GLU A 20 2.54 11.81 17.97
N ALA A 21 2.17 10.55 18.17
CA ALA A 21 1.69 10.03 19.45
C ALA A 21 2.73 9.05 20.02
N GLU A 22 3.15 9.31 21.25
CA GLU A 22 4.11 8.52 22.00
C GLU A 22 3.58 7.10 22.30
N HIS A 23 4.49 6.12 22.34
CA HIS A 23 4.29 4.71 22.73
C HIS A 23 3.79 3.66 21.70
N SER A 24 3.98 3.85 20.39
CA SER A 24 3.70 2.79 19.40
C SER A 24 4.96 2.37 18.63
N SER A 25 5.20 1.06 18.56
CA SER A 25 6.19 0.41 17.70
C SER A 25 6.15 1.03 16.30
N LEU A 26 7.13 1.89 16.01
CA LEU A 26 7.13 2.76 14.85
C LEU A 26 6.90 1.97 13.55
N ILE A 27 5.90 2.38 12.76
CA ILE A 27 5.53 1.74 11.49
C ILE A 27 6.36 2.35 10.35
N LYS A 28 6.76 1.53 9.37
CA LYS A 28 7.35 1.97 8.10
C LYS A 28 6.38 1.69 6.97
N VAL A 29 6.07 2.72 6.17
CA VAL A 29 5.18 2.61 5.02
C VAL A 29 5.98 2.58 3.72
N LYS A 30 5.63 1.65 2.81
CA LYS A 30 6.09 1.64 1.41
C LYS A 30 4.89 1.36 0.52
N LYS A 31 4.60 2.25 -0.44
CA LYS A 31 3.57 2.12 -1.50
C LYS A 31 2.49 1.05 -1.21
N GLY A 32 1.58 1.34 -0.29
CA GLY A 32 0.43 0.48 0.00
C GLY A 32 0.68 -0.67 0.98
N VAL A 33 1.85 -0.76 1.61
CA VAL A 33 2.17 -1.77 2.64
C VAL A 33 2.81 -1.10 3.86
N GLU A 34 2.36 -1.51 5.04
CA GLU A 34 2.86 -1.10 6.35
C GLU A 34 3.59 -2.25 7.05
N TYR A 35 4.73 -1.93 7.64
CA TYR A 35 5.59 -2.90 8.33
C TYR A 35 5.93 -2.42 9.74
N LEU A 36 6.06 -3.35 10.69
CA LEU A 36 6.68 -3.07 11.98
C LEU A 36 8.17 -2.77 11.79
N LYS A 37 8.71 -1.66 12.32
CA LYS A 37 10.16 -1.39 12.17
C LYS A 37 11.05 -2.42 12.88
N THR A 38 10.56 -3.09 13.91
CA THR A 38 11.35 -4.01 14.76
C THR A 38 11.54 -5.39 14.14
N THR A 39 10.43 -6.02 13.73
CA THR A 39 10.41 -7.37 13.15
C THR A 39 10.35 -7.36 11.63
N ASN A 40 9.97 -6.21 11.05
CA ASN A 40 9.72 -6.04 9.63
C ASN A 40 8.56 -6.94 9.13
N GLU A 41 7.72 -7.42 10.04
CA GLU A 41 6.45 -8.10 9.74
C GLU A 41 5.45 -7.12 9.12
N VAL A 42 4.63 -7.64 8.22
CA VAL A 42 3.58 -6.89 7.53
C VAL A 42 2.42 -6.68 8.50
N GLN A 43 2.01 -5.44 8.70
CA GLN A 43 0.87 -5.07 9.55
C GLN A 43 -0.38 -4.79 8.71
N ASP A 44 -0.21 -4.12 7.57
CA ASP A 44 -1.30 -3.80 6.66
C ASP A 44 -0.77 -3.85 5.22
N CYS A 45 -1.54 -4.43 4.30
CA CYS A 45 -1.17 -4.56 2.90
C CYS A 45 -2.39 -4.34 2.02
N LEU A 46 -2.31 -3.35 1.14
CA LEU A 46 -3.34 -3.02 0.16
C LEU A 46 -3.73 -4.24 -0.69
N PHE A 47 -2.75 -4.98 -1.20
CA PHE A 47 -3.01 -6.15 -2.04
C PHE A 47 -3.73 -7.25 -1.27
N TYR A 48 -3.32 -7.51 -0.02
CA TYR A 48 -3.96 -8.50 0.84
C TYR A 48 -5.43 -8.15 1.09
N ARG A 49 -5.70 -6.87 1.41
CA ARG A 49 -7.09 -6.38 1.57
C ARG A 49 -7.91 -6.55 0.30
N ILE A 50 -7.34 -6.31 -0.88
CA ILE A 50 -8.06 -6.50 -2.16
C ILE A 50 -8.41 -7.98 -2.35
N VAL A 51 -7.46 -8.90 -2.13
CA VAL A 51 -7.70 -10.35 -2.26
C VAL A 51 -8.79 -10.82 -1.29
N HIS A 52 -8.82 -10.29 -0.07
CA HIS A 52 -9.79 -10.68 0.96
C HIS A 52 -11.13 -9.93 0.86
N GLY A 53 -11.33 -9.09 -0.16
CA GLY A 53 -12.57 -8.33 -0.36
C GLY A 53 -12.77 -7.18 0.63
N GLU A 54 -11.71 -6.76 1.31
CA GLU A 54 -11.69 -5.64 2.26
C GLU A 54 -11.40 -4.29 1.58
N SER A 55 -11.28 -4.26 0.25
CA SER A 55 -10.97 -3.06 -0.53
C SER A 55 -11.82 -2.93 -1.81
N GLU A 56 -11.46 -1.98 -2.69
CA GLU A 56 -12.22 -1.54 -3.87
C GLU A 56 -12.75 -2.72 -4.72
N ILE A 57 -14.08 -2.79 -4.85
CA ILE A 57 -14.80 -3.79 -5.65
C ILE A 57 -14.34 -3.70 -7.11
N ASN A 58 -14.13 -4.86 -7.76
CA ASN A 58 -13.70 -5.06 -9.16
C ASN A 58 -12.18 -4.99 -9.45
N GLN A 59 -11.32 -4.87 -8.43
CA GLN A 59 -9.87 -4.95 -8.66
C GLN A 59 -9.34 -6.38 -8.75
N LEU A 60 -9.99 -7.36 -8.11
CA LEU A 60 -9.63 -8.78 -8.22
C LEU A 60 -10.33 -9.44 -9.41
N TRP A 61 -9.57 -9.93 -10.38
CA TRP A 61 -10.10 -10.61 -11.57
C TRP A 61 -9.92 -12.12 -11.54
N TYR A 62 -8.85 -12.59 -10.89
CA TYR A 62 -8.56 -14.01 -10.74
C TYR A 62 -7.72 -14.24 -9.49
N ALA A 63 -7.91 -15.37 -8.83
CA ALA A 63 -7.01 -15.87 -7.80
C ALA A 63 -7.01 -17.40 -7.84
N ASP A 64 -5.83 -17.97 -7.57
CA ASP A 64 -5.64 -19.39 -7.28
C ASP A 64 -4.88 -19.54 -5.95
N ASP A 65 -4.38 -20.73 -5.66
CA ASP A 65 -3.68 -21.03 -4.40
C ASP A 65 -2.30 -20.34 -4.29
N LEU A 66 -1.77 -19.78 -5.38
CA LEU A 66 -0.42 -19.20 -5.42
C LEU A 66 -0.44 -17.68 -5.62
N CYS A 67 -1.35 -17.16 -6.45
CA CYS A 67 -1.32 -15.78 -6.87
C CYS A 67 -2.71 -15.18 -7.15
N ALA A 68 -2.74 -13.85 -7.21
CA ALA A 68 -3.90 -13.07 -7.61
C ALA A 68 -3.57 -12.18 -8.80
N LEU A 69 -4.52 -12.06 -9.73
CA LEU A 69 -4.51 -11.10 -10.84
C LEU A 69 -5.39 -9.92 -10.48
N LEU A 70 -4.77 -8.74 -10.45
CA LEU A 70 -5.36 -7.47 -10.07
C LEU A 70 -5.37 -6.49 -11.25
N VAL A 71 -6.44 -5.72 -11.37
CA VAL A 71 -6.51 -4.60 -12.31
C VAL A 71 -5.81 -3.39 -11.72
N SER A 72 -4.90 -2.80 -12.49
CA SER A 72 -4.24 -1.57 -12.07
C SER A 72 -5.21 -0.38 -12.10
N ARG A 73 -5.24 0.40 -11.01
CA ARG A 73 -6.01 1.66 -10.93
C ARG A 73 -5.51 2.74 -11.89
N SER A 74 -4.22 2.68 -12.27
CA SER A 74 -3.61 3.60 -13.24
C SER A 74 -2.78 2.80 -14.24
N PRO A 75 -3.44 2.14 -15.21
CA PRO A 75 -2.77 1.24 -16.14
C PRO A 75 -1.91 2.04 -17.14
N ALA A 76 -0.67 1.59 -17.36
CA ALA A 76 0.23 2.20 -18.35
C ALA A 76 -0.08 1.76 -19.81
N ALA A 77 -0.95 0.77 -19.99
CA ALA A 77 -1.35 0.22 -21.28
C ALA A 77 -2.76 -0.36 -21.21
N ARG A 78 -3.40 -0.59 -22.37
CA ARG A 78 -4.77 -1.13 -22.46
C ARG A 78 -4.92 -2.49 -21.76
N LEU A 79 -3.90 -3.34 -21.83
CA LEU A 79 -3.82 -4.59 -21.07
C LEU A 79 -2.67 -4.46 -20.08
N HIS A 80 -2.99 -3.98 -18.88
CA HIS A 80 -2.04 -3.84 -17.78
C HIS A 80 -2.71 -4.40 -16.52
N PHE A 81 -2.19 -5.54 -16.08
CA PHE A 81 -2.62 -6.22 -14.87
C PHE A 81 -1.40 -6.48 -13.99
N LEU A 82 -1.64 -6.56 -12.69
CA LEU A 82 -0.65 -6.91 -11.70
C LEU A 82 -0.90 -8.36 -11.29
N ILE A 83 0.16 -9.17 -11.29
CA ILE A 83 0.13 -10.50 -10.69
C ILE A 83 0.91 -10.40 -9.39
N THR A 84 0.28 -10.76 -8.29
CA THR A 84 0.87 -10.70 -6.95
C THR A 84 0.76 -12.07 -6.29
N PRO A 85 1.84 -12.58 -5.64
CA PRO A 85 1.74 -13.79 -4.84
C PRO A 85 0.78 -13.56 -3.67
N LEU A 86 0.13 -14.64 -3.20
CA LEU A 86 -0.71 -14.59 -1.99
C LEU A 86 0.14 -14.43 -0.73
N GLU A 87 1.33 -15.03 -0.72
CA GLU A 87 2.31 -14.84 0.35
C GLU A 87 3.05 -13.51 0.17
N HIS A 88 3.24 -12.79 1.28
CA HIS A 88 3.94 -11.52 1.25
C HIS A 88 5.46 -11.72 1.19
N ILE A 89 6.02 -11.58 -0.01
CA ILE A 89 7.47 -11.49 -0.25
C ILE A 89 7.91 -10.03 -0.40
N ARG A 90 9.09 -9.66 0.10
CA ARG A 90 9.62 -8.29 -0.07
C ARG A 90 10.33 -8.10 -1.39
N THR A 91 11.01 -9.13 -1.84
CA THR A 91 11.81 -9.11 -3.07
C THR A 91 11.64 -10.43 -3.79
N ILE A 92 11.88 -10.42 -5.11
CA ILE A 92 11.82 -11.63 -5.93
C ILE A 92 12.79 -12.72 -5.47
N ASN A 93 13.85 -12.35 -4.73
CA ASN A 93 14.83 -13.30 -4.20
C ASN A 93 14.31 -14.13 -3.02
N GLU A 94 13.17 -13.77 -2.44
CA GLU A 94 12.52 -14.53 -1.36
C GLU A 94 11.55 -15.61 -1.91
N LEU A 95 11.37 -15.68 -3.23
CA LEU A 95 10.60 -16.74 -3.85
C LEU A 95 11.29 -18.09 -3.66
N THR A 96 10.54 -19.07 -3.16
CA THR A 96 10.93 -20.48 -3.17
C THR A 96 10.47 -21.13 -4.47
N ASN A 97 11.08 -22.27 -4.83
CA ASN A 97 10.81 -22.99 -6.07
C ASN A 97 9.36 -23.52 -6.20
N ASP A 98 8.53 -23.35 -5.17
CA ASP A 98 7.13 -23.81 -5.16
C ASP A 98 6.16 -22.73 -5.69
N VAL A 99 6.65 -21.50 -5.90
CA VAL A 99 5.85 -20.35 -6.37
C VAL A 99 6.13 -20.02 -7.85
N PHE A 100 7.14 -20.63 -8.47
CA PHE A 100 7.47 -20.53 -9.91
C PHE A 100 8.13 -21.81 -10.48
#